data_AF-D6U4H2-F1
#
_entry.id   AF-D6U4H2-F1
#
_cell.length_a   1.000
_cell.length_b   1.000
_cell.length_c   1.000
_cell.angle_alpha   90.00
_cell.angle_beta   90.00
_cell.angle_gamma   90.00
#
_symmetry.space_group_name_H-M   'P 1'
#
loop_
_entity.id
_entity.type
_entity.pdbx_description
1 polymer ?
#
loop_
_entity_poly.entity_id
_entity_poly.type
_entity_poly.pdbx_seq_one_letter_code
_entity_poly.pdbx_strand_id
1 'polypeptide(L)'
;MSQQPGRYYAPPPPPPPSTLSNRVTNWYKRQRLRAKVGFGCLAIFSVLLLCTCSLSAIGSALPPSKADQAAASTPKSQVTVQPIGAQLKATPSPTRQVATPTPTPKPPTPTPTPKPPVPTPTPAPKPPVSVPTTAPPSPPSTGVNGNPWGYDFVPGSLIYAPPADFCGYFSCIGSFWSGRGYVMECNDGTYSKSGGIRGGCSYHGGNLRPLYAH
;
A
#
# COMPACT_ATOMS: atom_id res chain seq x y z
N MET A 1 -27.94 5.01 44.21
CA MET A 1 -27.01 5.29 43.09
C MET A 1 -25.59 5.18 43.62
N SER A 2 -24.99 4.00 43.53
CA SER A 2 -23.64 3.74 44.03
C SER A 2 -22.65 3.85 42.88
N GLN A 3 -21.80 4.88 42.89
CA GLN A 3 -20.70 5.03 41.95
C GLN A 3 -19.65 3.95 42.24
N GLN A 4 -19.32 3.12 41.25
CA GLN A 4 -18.16 2.24 41.34
C GLN A 4 -16.87 3.07 41.18
N PRO A 5 -15.85 2.87 42.03
CA PRO A 5 -14.58 3.55 41.92
C PRO A 5 -13.86 3.14 40.62
N GLY A 6 -13.48 4.14 39.84
CA GLY A 6 -12.85 4.00 38.53
C GLY A 6 -11.59 3.14 38.59
N ARG A 7 -11.59 2.04 37.84
CA ARG A 7 -10.38 1.26 37.58
C ARG A 7 -9.50 2.05 36.62
N TYR A 8 -8.37 2.53 37.13
CA TYR A 8 -7.28 3.05 36.30
C TYR A 8 -6.73 1.90 35.46
N TYR A 9 -7.03 1.90 34.16
CA TYR A 9 -6.39 1.01 33.20
C TYR A 9 -4.99 1.55 32.94
N ALA A 10 -3.96 0.79 33.35
CA ALA A 10 -2.61 1.03 32.91
C ALA A 10 -2.57 0.85 31.37
N PRO A 11 -2.00 1.79 30.61
CA PRO A 11 -1.88 1.65 29.17
C PRO A 11 -1.05 0.39 28.85
N PRO A 12 -1.39 -0.35 27.79
CA PRO A 12 -0.62 -1.52 27.39
C PRO A 12 0.83 -1.11 27.07
N PRO A 13 1.81 -1.97 27.37
CA PRO A 13 3.20 -1.70 27.05
C PRO A 13 3.37 -1.50 25.53
N PRO A 14 4.28 -0.62 25.08
CA PRO A 14 4.52 -0.41 23.67
C PRO A 14 4.98 -1.72 23.01
N PRO A 15 4.60 -1.97 21.75
CA PRO A 15 5.04 -3.16 21.03
C PRO A 15 6.57 -3.19 20.95
N PRO A 16 7.19 -4.38 21.04
CA PRO A 16 8.64 -4.49 20.95
C PRO A 16 9.12 -3.97 19.59
N PRO A 17 10.26 -3.26 19.54
CA PRO A 17 10.79 -2.73 18.29
C PRO A 17 10.99 -3.87 17.29
N SER A 18 10.35 -3.75 16.12
CA SER A 18 10.45 -4.74 15.06
C SER A 18 11.91 -4.86 14.63
N THR A 19 12.57 -5.96 15.00
CA THR A 19 13.96 -6.21 14.63
C THR A 19 14.09 -6.31 13.11
N LEU A 20 15.07 -5.60 12.54
CA LEU A 20 15.34 -5.54 11.08
C LEU A 20 15.39 -6.94 10.43
N SER A 21 15.86 -7.95 11.16
CA SER A 21 15.94 -9.35 10.72
C SER A 21 14.57 -9.96 10.34
N ASN A 22 13.51 -9.63 11.08
CA ASN A 22 12.17 -10.16 10.80
C ASN A 22 11.52 -9.50 9.57
N ARG A 23 11.87 -8.23 9.28
CA ARG A 23 11.38 -7.53 8.08
C ARG A 23 11.93 -8.15 6.79
N VAL A 24 13.22 -8.48 6.77
CA VAL A 24 13.87 -9.08 5.58
C VAL A 24 13.34 -10.48 5.30
N THR A 25 13.16 -11.28 6.35
CA THR A 25 12.68 -12.67 6.20
C THR A 25 11.24 -12.74 5.68
N ASN A 26 10.36 -11.86 6.17
CA ASN A 26 8.97 -11.80 5.70
C ASN A 26 8.84 -11.21 4.29
N TRP A 27 9.72 -10.27 3.92
CA TRP A 27 9.83 -9.78 2.55
C TRP A 27 10.25 -10.88 1.56
N TYR A 28 11.26 -11.68 1.93
CA TYR A 28 11.75 -12.80 1.10
C TYR A 28 10.69 -13.90 0.90
N LYS A 29 9.89 -14.19 1.93
CA LYS A 29 8.79 -15.16 1.84
C LYS A 29 7.65 -14.70 0.92
N ARG A 30 7.41 -13.39 0.78
CA ARG A 30 6.35 -12.82 -0.08
C ARG A 30 6.75 -12.60 -1.53
N GLN A 31 8.03 -12.73 -1.91
CA GLN A 31 8.39 -12.67 -3.32
C GLN A 31 7.77 -13.83 -4.10
N ARG A 32 6.96 -13.49 -5.11
CA ARG A 32 6.32 -14.43 -6.05
C ARG A 32 7.36 -15.37 -6.66
N LEU A 33 6.98 -16.64 -6.87
CA LEU A 33 7.84 -17.70 -7.43
C LEU A 33 8.69 -17.27 -8.64
N ARG A 34 8.15 -16.39 -9.51
CA ARG A 34 8.86 -15.85 -10.68
C ARG A 34 10.10 -15.02 -10.34
N ALA A 35 10.12 -14.31 -9.22
CA ALA A 35 11.30 -13.55 -8.77
C ALA A 35 12.39 -14.48 -8.19
N LYS A 36 11.99 -15.58 -7.54
CA LYS A 36 12.95 -16.60 -7.02
C LYS A 36 13.69 -17.31 -8.15
N VAL A 37 13.02 -17.60 -9.26
CA VAL A 37 13.66 -18.15 -10.47
C VAL A 37 14.63 -17.14 -11.08
N GLY A 38 14.27 -15.84 -11.08
CA GLY A 38 15.13 -14.77 -11.60
C GLY A 38 16.46 -14.63 -10.86
N PHE A 39 16.44 -14.58 -9.52
CA PHE A 39 17.67 -14.47 -8.73
C PHE A 39 18.55 -15.72 -8.79
N GLY A 40 17.94 -16.91 -8.84
CA GLY A 40 18.69 -18.16 -9.04
C GLY A 40 19.41 -18.19 -10.38
N CYS A 41 18.72 -17.81 -11.47
CA CYS A 41 19.33 -17.72 -12.79
C CYS A 41 20.45 -16.67 -12.83
N LEU A 42 20.25 -15.49 -12.25
CA LEU A 42 21.26 -14.43 -12.21
C LEU A 42 22.53 -14.85 -11.46
N ALA A 43 22.38 -15.56 -10.34
CA ALA A 43 23.53 -16.07 -9.59
C ALA A 43 24.29 -17.15 -10.38
N ILE A 44 23.58 -18.08 -11.03
CA ILE A 44 24.19 -19.13 -11.87
C ILE A 44 24.92 -18.50 -13.07
N PHE A 45 24.29 -17.55 -13.76
CA PHE A 45 24.93 -16.82 -14.86
C PHE A 45 26.15 -16.02 -14.41
N SER A 46 26.10 -15.38 -13.23
CA SER A 46 27.24 -14.64 -12.68
C SER A 46 28.41 -15.57 -12.34
N VAL A 47 28.15 -16.73 -11.75
CA VAL A 47 29.20 -17.72 -11.44
C VAL A 47 29.79 -18.31 -12.72
N LEU A 48 28.96 -18.62 -13.72
CA LEU A 48 29.44 -19.08 -15.02
C LEU A 48 30.29 -18.02 -15.72
N LEU A 49 29.88 -16.76 -15.69
CA LEU A 49 30.64 -15.64 -16.28
C LEU A 49 31.99 -15.43 -15.56
N LEU A 50 32.02 -15.50 -14.23
CA LEU A 50 33.27 -15.43 -13.45
C LEU A 50 34.20 -16.63 -13.73
N CYS A 51 33.64 -17.82 -13.91
CA CYS A 51 34.41 -19.00 -14.30
C CYS A 51 34.99 -18.85 -15.70
N THR A 52 34.23 -18.39 -16.69
CA THR A 52 34.74 -18.24 -18.07
C THR A 52 35.81 -17.16 -18.18
N CYS A 53 35.73 -16.06 -17.41
CA CYS A 53 36.78 -15.04 -17.36
C CYS A 53 38.12 -15.57 -16.78
N SER A 54 38.08 -16.60 -15.93
CA SER A 54 39.29 -17.18 -15.33
C SER A 54 40.08 -18.07 -16.31
N LEU A 55 39.43 -18.61 -17.36
CA LEU A 55 40.10 -19.42 -18.38
C LEU A 55 40.76 -18.58 -19.49
N SER A 56 40.37 -17.30 -19.66
CA SER A 56 41.01 -16.40 -20.63
C SER A 56 42.37 -15.84 -20.22
N ALA A 57 42.84 -16.13 -19.00
CA ALA A 57 44.10 -15.59 -18.46
C ALA A 57 45.34 -16.49 -18.68
N ILE A 58 45.23 -17.65 -19.33
CA ILE A 58 46.37 -18.60 -19.50
C ILE A 58 47.15 -18.39 -20.82
N GLY A 59 46.70 -17.51 -21.72
CA GLY A 59 47.30 -17.36 -23.05
C GLY A 59 47.85 -15.98 -23.37
N SER A 60 48.88 -15.49 -22.67
CA SER A 60 49.74 -14.39 -23.15
C SER A 60 51.01 -14.25 -22.30
N ALA A 61 51.97 -15.16 -22.49
CA ALA A 61 53.36 -14.91 -22.11
C ALA A 61 54.09 -14.27 -23.31
N LEU A 62 54.08 -12.94 -23.38
CA LEU A 62 55.04 -12.16 -24.16
C LEU A 62 55.55 -11.00 -23.26
N PRO A 63 56.87 -10.81 -23.17
CA PRO A 63 57.46 -9.83 -22.26
C PRO A 63 57.27 -8.38 -22.78
N PRO A 64 56.75 -7.45 -21.97
CA PRO A 64 56.77 -6.04 -22.30
C PRO A 64 58.15 -5.42 -21.99
N SER A 65 58.62 -4.63 -22.95
CA SER A 65 59.84 -3.85 -22.92
C SER A 65 59.80 -2.79 -21.81
N LYS A 66 60.96 -2.54 -21.21
CA LYS A 66 61.21 -1.48 -20.21
C LYS A 66 61.22 -0.10 -20.86
N ALA A 67 60.41 0.82 -20.34
CA ALA A 67 60.54 2.30 -20.34
C ALA A 67 59.12 2.85 -20.02
N ASP A 68 58.84 3.74 -19.08
CA ASP A 68 59.61 4.59 -18.19
C ASP A 68 58.76 4.83 -16.93
N GLN A 69 59.43 4.94 -15.78
CA GLN A 69 58.85 5.48 -14.56
C GLN A 69 58.92 7.00 -14.61
N ALA A 70 57.79 7.68 -14.38
CA ALA A 70 57.82 9.05 -13.85
C ALA A 70 56.63 9.28 -12.92
N ALA A 71 56.98 9.42 -11.64
CA ALA A 71 56.48 10.38 -10.67
C ALA A 71 54.96 10.49 -10.40
N ALA A 72 54.61 10.04 -9.19
CA ALA A 72 53.94 10.81 -8.14
C ALA A 72 52.95 11.93 -8.54
N SER A 73 51.70 11.81 -8.09
CA SER A 73 51.19 12.63 -6.97
C SER A 73 49.71 12.36 -6.70
N THR A 74 49.38 12.34 -5.42
CA THR A 74 48.04 12.31 -4.82
C THR A 74 47.23 13.55 -5.25
N PRO A 75 45.90 13.44 -5.37
CA PRO A 75 45.07 14.56 -4.94
C PRO A 75 43.92 14.13 -4.01
N LYS A 76 43.94 14.71 -2.81
CA LYS A 76 42.73 15.10 -2.08
C LYS A 76 41.89 15.98 -3.01
N SER A 77 40.68 15.57 -3.35
CA SER A 77 39.68 16.49 -3.93
C SER A 77 38.73 16.96 -2.84
N GLN A 78 38.93 18.22 -2.47
CA GLN A 78 38.00 19.05 -1.74
C GLN A 78 36.71 19.23 -2.55
N VAL A 79 35.59 19.19 -1.84
CA VAL A 79 34.28 19.62 -2.33
C VAL A 79 34.29 21.15 -2.42
N THR A 80 34.52 21.67 -3.62
CA THR A 80 34.34 23.08 -3.95
C THR A 80 32.89 23.31 -4.36
N VAL A 81 32.18 24.11 -3.58
CA VAL A 81 30.85 24.66 -3.90
C VAL A 81 31.03 25.62 -5.08
N GLN A 82 30.47 25.30 -6.24
CA GLN A 82 30.34 26.25 -7.35
C GLN A 82 28.95 26.90 -7.35
N PRO A 83 28.86 28.20 -7.66
CA PRO A 83 27.60 28.93 -7.74
C PRO A 83 26.81 28.55 -9.00
N ILE A 84 25.49 28.60 -8.84
CA ILE A 84 24.46 28.36 -9.85
C ILE A 84 24.62 29.37 -10.99
N GLY A 85 25.26 28.95 -12.08
CA GLY A 85 25.20 29.60 -13.39
C GLY A 85 24.02 29.04 -14.18
N ALA A 86 23.01 29.89 -14.40
CA ALA A 86 21.82 29.58 -15.17
C ALA A 86 22.17 29.24 -16.63
N GLN A 87 22.15 27.95 -16.97
CA GLN A 87 22.21 27.51 -18.37
C GLN A 87 20.78 27.30 -18.88
N LEU A 88 20.21 28.36 -19.44
CA LEU A 88 18.93 28.35 -20.16
C LEU A 88 19.07 27.46 -21.40
N LYS A 89 18.62 26.21 -21.28
CA LYS A 89 18.43 25.33 -22.43
C LYS A 89 17.18 25.80 -23.17
N ALA A 90 17.39 26.31 -24.38
CA ALA A 90 16.35 26.86 -25.25
C ALA A 90 15.14 25.91 -25.36
N THR A 91 14.00 26.42 -24.92
CA THR A 91 12.68 25.83 -25.08
C THR A 91 12.30 25.85 -26.57
N PRO A 92 11.85 24.74 -27.17
CA PRO A 92 11.32 24.77 -28.54
C PRO A 92 10.09 25.68 -28.59
N SER A 93 10.11 26.60 -29.56
CA SER A 93 9.05 27.55 -29.85
C SER A 93 7.71 26.81 -30.05
N PRO A 94 6.61 27.25 -29.41
CA PRO A 94 5.30 26.63 -29.58
C PRO A 94 4.78 26.90 -30.99
N THR A 95 4.74 25.86 -31.83
CA THR A 95 3.99 25.89 -33.08
C THR A 95 2.54 26.25 -32.77
N ARG A 96 2.13 27.43 -33.25
CA ARG A 96 0.77 27.96 -33.19
C ARG A 96 -0.16 26.98 -33.91
N GLN A 97 -0.80 26.10 -33.15
CA GLN A 97 -1.86 25.24 -33.68
C GLN A 97 -3.01 26.15 -34.11
N VAL A 98 -3.30 26.13 -35.41
CA VAL A 98 -4.50 26.74 -35.97
C VAL A 98 -5.68 26.07 -35.29
N ALA A 99 -6.48 26.86 -34.57
CA ALA A 99 -7.67 26.37 -33.90
C ALA A 99 -8.64 25.84 -34.96
N THR A 100 -8.79 24.52 -35.01
CA THR A 100 -9.89 23.86 -35.72
C THR A 100 -11.20 24.40 -35.15
N PRO A 101 -12.16 24.86 -35.98
CA PRO A 101 -13.42 25.40 -35.49
C PRO A 101 -14.13 24.35 -34.63
N THR A 102 -14.39 24.71 -33.38
CA THR A 102 -15.20 23.90 -32.47
C THR A 102 -16.59 23.75 -33.09
N PRO A 103 -17.10 22.53 -33.32
CA PRO A 103 -18.44 22.34 -33.83
C PRO A 103 -19.44 22.93 -32.84
N THR A 104 -20.31 23.81 -33.35
CA THR A 104 -21.42 24.38 -32.59
C THR A 104 -22.25 23.25 -32.00
N PRO A 105 -22.42 23.18 -30.66
CA PRO A 105 -23.20 22.11 -30.04
C PRO A 105 -24.64 22.17 -30.56
N LYS A 106 -25.10 21.04 -31.09
CA LYS A 106 -26.50 20.85 -31.50
C LYS A 106 -27.41 21.06 -30.29
N PRO A 107 -28.55 21.75 -30.43
CA PRO A 107 -29.50 21.94 -29.34
C PRO A 107 -29.85 20.59 -28.69
N PRO A 108 -29.90 20.52 -27.34
CA PRO A 108 -30.29 19.28 -26.67
C PRO A 108 -31.70 18.90 -27.10
N THR A 109 -31.84 17.69 -27.65
CA THR A 109 -33.14 17.08 -27.90
C THR A 109 -33.93 17.05 -26.59
N PRO A 110 -35.21 17.48 -26.57
CA PRO A 110 -36.00 17.47 -25.36
C PRO A 110 -36.02 16.05 -24.75
N THR A 111 -35.57 15.95 -23.51
CA THR A 111 -35.66 14.71 -22.74
C THR A 111 -37.14 14.39 -22.53
N PRO A 112 -37.62 13.19 -22.88
CA PRO A 112 -39.01 12.82 -22.67
C PRO A 112 -39.35 12.92 -21.18
N THR A 113 -40.43 13.64 -20.87
CA THR A 113 -40.97 13.75 -19.53
C THR A 113 -41.26 12.35 -18.99
N PRO A 114 -40.74 11.97 -17.81
CA PRO A 114 -41.00 10.66 -17.22
C PRO A 114 -42.50 10.44 -17.03
N LYS A 115 -42.99 9.30 -17.53
CA LYS A 115 -44.36 8.85 -17.28
C LYS A 115 -44.56 8.69 -15.77
N PRO A 116 -45.72 9.08 -15.22
CA PRO A 116 -46.02 8.91 -13.80
C PRO A 116 -45.77 7.45 -13.35
N PRO A 117 -45.11 7.23 -12.20
CA PRO A 117 -44.88 5.89 -11.71
C PRO A 117 -46.24 5.20 -11.47
N VAL A 118 -46.39 4.01 -12.05
CA VAL A 118 -47.52 3.13 -11.79
C VAL A 118 -47.50 2.77 -10.29
N PRO A 119 -48.62 2.84 -9.57
CA PRO A 119 -48.68 2.46 -8.17
C PRO A 119 -48.17 1.02 -8.01
N THR A 120 -47.10 0.88 -7.24
CA THR A 120 -46.54 -0.43 -6.91
C THR A 120 -47.52 -1.13 -5.96
N PRO A 121 -47.94 -2.36 -6.24
CA PRO A 121 -48.86 -3.08 -5.36
C PRO A 121 -48.24 -3.23 -3.97
N THR A 122 -49.03 -2.87 -2.96
CA THR A 122 -48.68 -3.03 -1.54
C THR A 122 -48.38 -4.51 -1.26
N PRO A 123 -47.18 -4.86 -0.76
CA PRO A 123 -46.85 -6.24 -0.44
C PRO A 123 -47.79 -6.80 0.63
N ALA A 124 -48.31 -8.00 0.39
CA ALA A 124 -49.10 -8.73 1.38
C ALA A 124 -48.28 -8.99 2.66
N PRO A 125 -48.92 -9.04 3.85
CA PRO A 125 -48.25 -9.27 5.12
C PRO A 125 -47.44 -10.56 5.09
N LYS A 126 -46.14 -10.46 5.37
CA LYS A 126 -45.25 -11.63 5.47
C LYS A 126 -45.61 -12.42 6.73
N PRO A 127 -45.67 -13.77 6.68
CA PRO A 127 -45.89 -14.60 7.85
C PRO A 127 -44.90 -14.29 8.98
N PRO A 128 -45.32 -14.41 10.27
CA PRO A 128 -44.44 -14.16 11.41
C PRO A 128 -43.26 -15.13 11.35
N VAL A 129 -42.07 -14.56 11.15
CA VAL A 129 -40.80 -15.30 11.21
C VAL A 129 -40.60 -15.73 12.66
N SER A 130 -40.43 -17.04 12.88
CA SER A 130 -40.08 -17.60 14.18
C SER A 130 -38.79 -16.95 14.68
N VAL A 131 -38.85 -16.36 15.87
CA VAL A 131 -37.72 -15.70 16.51
C VAL A 131 -36.68 -16.77 16.85
N PRO A 132 -35.46 -16.74 16.29
CA PRO A 132 -34.43 -17.68 16.68
C PRO A 132 -34.03 -17.42 18.13
N THR A 133 -34.10 -18.46 18.95
CA THR A 133 -33.63 -18.50 20.34
C THR A 133 -32.19 -18.01 20.38
N THR A 134 -31.97 -16.83 20.98
CA THR A 134 -30.66 -16.22 21.16
C THR A 134 -29.77 -17.12 22.03
N ALA A 135 -28.66 -17.58 21.46
CA ALA A 135 -27.58 -18.17 22.21
C ALA A 135 -27.08 -17.17 23.28
N PRO A 136 -26.53 -17.65 24.42
CA PRO A 136 -25.97 -16.78 25.44
C PRO A 136 -24.94 -15.81 24.83
N PRO A 137 -24.94 -14.53 25.23
CA PRO A 137 -23.96 -13.57 24.72
C PRO A 137 -22.56 -14.08 25.06
N SER A 138 -21.78 -14.39 24.02
CA SER A 138 -20.35 -14.62 24.18
C SER A 138 -19.74 -13.46 24.96
N PRO A 139 -18.83 -13.71 25.91
CA PRO A 139 -18.13 -12.63 26.60
C PRO A 139 -17.55 -11.69 25.55
N PRO A 140 -17.67 -10.36 25.72
CA PRO A 140 -17.28 -9.40 24.70
C PRO A 140 -15.83 -9.69 24.35
N SER A 141 -15.56 -10.08 23.10
CA SER A 141 -14.18 -10.19 22.65
C SER A 141 -13.60 -8.81 22.85
N THR A 142 -12.57 -8.72 23.69
CA THR A 142 -11.79 -7.50 23.77
C THR A 142 -11.17 -7.38 22.39
N GLY A 143 -11.70 -6.48 21.56
CA GLY A 143 -11.28 -6.33 20.18
C GLY A 143 -9.77 -6.12 20.07
N VAL A 144 -9.22 -6.14 18.85
CA VAL A 144 -7.80 -5.87 18.64
C VAL A 144 -7.38 -4.62 19.41
N ASN A 145 -6.31 -4.76 20.20
CA ASN A 145 -5.75 -3.72 21.06
C ASN A 145 -6.74 -3.13 22.08
N GLY A 146 -7.85 -3.78 22.41
CA GLY A 146 -8.84 -3.27 23.37
C GLY A 146 -9.75 -2.16 22.83
N ASN A 147 -9.95 -2.08 21.51
CA ASN A 147 -10.83 -1.07 20.93
C ASN A 147 -12.28 -1.21 21.43
N PRO A 148 -13.01 -0.08 21.61
CA PRO A 148 -14.31 -0.07 22.26
C PRO A 148 -15.44 -0.70 21.44
N TRP A 149 -15.21 -1.00 20.16
CA TRP A 149 -16.22 -1.58 19.26
C TRP A 149 -16.15 -3.11 19.16
N GLY A 150 -15.20 -3.75 19.87
CA GLY A 150 -15.02 -5.19 19.80
C GLY A 150 -14.50 -5.67 18.43
N TYR A 151 -13.95 -4.77 17.61
CA TYR A 151 -13.47 -5.15 16.29
C TYR A 151 -12.22 -6.00 16.40
N ASP A 152 -12.11 -7.09 15.64
CA ASP A 152 -10.94 -7.96 15.68
C ASP A 152 -10.62 -8.58 14.31
N PHE A 153 -9.72 -9.57 14.29
CA PHE A 153 -9.31 -10.29 13.07
C PHE A 153 -9.92 -11.70 12.98
N VAL A 154 -10.82 -12.06 13.89
CA VAL A 154 -11.60 -13.29 13.80
C VAL A 154 -12.66 -13.08 12.72
N PRO A 155 -12.80 -14.00 11.75
CA PRO A 155 -13.79 -13.84 10.69
C PRO A 155 -15.20 -13.56 11.24
N GLY A 156 -15.78 -12.45 10.82
CA GLY A 156 -17.09 -11.95 11.24
C GLY A 156 -17.71 -11.04 10.19
N SER A 157 -18.42 -10.00 10.61
CA SER A 157 -19.02 -9.04 9.70
C SER A 157 -18.01 -8.00 9.22
N LEU A 158 -17.97 -7.72 7.91
CA LEU A 158 -17.11 -6.67 7.36
C LEU A 158 -17.61 -5.27 7.76
N ILE A 159 -16.68 -4.37 8.08
CA ILE A 159 -17.00 -3.02 8.55
C ILE A 159 -16.95 -2.04 7.37
N TYR A 160 -18.12 -1.57 6.89
CA TYR A 160 -18.21 -0.58 5.79
C TYR A 160 -18.46 0.85 6.28
N ALA A 161 -18.91 1.02 7.52
CA ALA A 161 -19.20 2.31 8.12
C ALA A 161 -18.55 2.36 9.52
N PRO A 162 -17.22 2.58 9.59
CA PRO A 162 -16.56 2.71 10.87
C PRO A 162 -17.06 3.96 11.63
N PRO A 163 -17.09 3.92 12.97
CA PRO A 163 -17.38 5.08 13.82
C PRO A 163 -16.45 6.26 13.52
N ALA A 164 -16.93 7.50 13.66
CA ALA A 164 -16.19 8.70 13.26
C ALA A 164 -14.85 8.90 13.99
N ASP A 165 -14.73 8.36 15.19
CA ASP A 165 -13.55 8.35 16.06
C ASP A 165 -12.61 7.17 15.79
N PHE A 166 -12.90 6.31 14.80
CA PHE A 166 -12.08 5.16 14.44
C PHE A 166 -10.61 5.53 14.22
N CYS A 167 -10.33 6.61 13.47
CA CYS A 167 -8.97 7.07 13.19
C CYS A 167 -8.30 7.80 14.37
N GLY A 168 -9.04 8.06 15.46
CA GLY A 168 -8.46 8.49 16.72
C GLY A 168 -7.89 7.32 17.53
N TYR A 169 -8.40 6.11 17.32
CA TYR A 169 -7.92 4.89 17.96
C TYR A 169 -6.90 4.14 17.11
N PHE A 170 -7.21 3.95 15.83
CA PHE A 170 -6.38 3.24 14.86
C PHE A 170 -5.64 4.23 13.95
N SER A 171 -4.39 3.91 13.60
CA SER A 171 -3.62 4.72 12.66
C SER A 171 -4.17 4.58 11.24
N CYS A 172 -4.99 5.51 10.79
CA CYS A 172 -5.56 5.49 9.44
C CYS A 172 -4.61 6.07 8.38
N ILE A 173 -4.77 5.61 7.14
CA ILE A 173 -4.20 6.28 5.97
C ILE A 173 -4.93 7.60 5.69
N GLY A 174 -4.26 8.56 5.04
CA GLY A 174 -4.85 9.88 4.77
C GLY A 174 -6.13 9.86 3.93
N SER A 175 -6.31 8.85 3.07
CA SER A 175 -7.52 8.68 2.24
C SER A 175 -8.63 7.84 2.88
N PHE A 176 -8.52 7.47 4.16
CA PHE A 176 -9.42 6.52 4.82
C PHE A 176 -10.90 6.90 4.67
N TRP A 177 -11.28 8.14 4.99
CA TRP A 177 -12.69 8.59 4.94
C TRP A 177 -13.27 8.66 3.53
N SER A 178 -12.43 8.77 2.51
CA SER A 178 -12.84 8.72 1.09
C SER A 178 -12.95 7.29 0.54
N GLY A 179 -12.54 6.29 1.33
CA GLY A 179 -12.60 4.88 0.94
C GLY A 179 -14.02 4.34 0.81
N ARG A 180 -14.22 3.46 -0.18
CA ARG A 180 -15.54 2.88 -0.53
C ARG A 180 -15.66 1.39 -0.20
N GLY A 181 -14.61 0.79 0.36
CA GLY A 181 -14.54 -0.63 0.71
C GLY A 181 -14.87 -0.89 2.17
N TYR A 182 -14.48 -2.07 2.63
CA TYR A 182 -14.47 -2.37 4.07
C TYR A 182 -13.15 -1.97 4.72
N VAL A 183 -13.16 -1.85 6.05
CA VAL A 183 -11.97 -1.54 6.85
C VAL A 183 -11.02 -2.73 6.87
N MET A 184 -9.75 -2.45 6.61
CA MET A 184 -8.71 -3.47 6.60
C MET A 184 -7.36 -2.90 7.06
N GLU A 185 -6.51 -3.78 7.58
CA GLU A 185 -5.14 -3.48 7.96
C GLU A 185 -4.23 -3.58 6.72
N CYS A 186 -3.41 -2.56 6.50
CA CYS A 186 -2.34 -2.55 5.53
C CYS A 186 -1.07 -3.20 6.11
N ASN A 187 -0.09 -3.53 5.27
CA ASN A 187 1.09 -4.26 5.71
C ASN A 187 2.03 -3.45 6.64
N ASP A 188 1.91 -2.13 6.67
CA ASP A 188 2.64 -1.24 7.57
C ASP A 188 1.93 -1.01 8.91
N GLY A 189 0.79 -1.67 9.15
CA GLY A 189 -0.01 -1.54 10.37
C GLY A 189 -1.00 -0.37 10.36
N THR A 190 -1.07 0.39 9.26
CA THR A 190 -2.12 1.42 9.08
C THR A 190 -3.43 0.82 8.60
N TYR A 191 -4.54 1.53 8.79
CA TYR A 191 -5.87 1.08 8.40
C TYR A 191 -6.39 1.84 7.18
N SER A 192 -7.04 1.11 6.28
CA SER A 192 -7.65 1.61 5.04
C SER A 192 -9.10 1.18 4.93
N LYS A 193 -9.98 2.05 4.42
CA LYS A 193 -11.36 1.73 4.02
C LYS A 193 -11.46 1.41 2.53
N SER A 194 -10.45 0.73 1.99
CA SER A 194 -10.38 0.30 0.59
C SER A 194 -10.38 -1.22 0.43
N GLY A 195 -10.82 -1.95 1.46
CA GLY A 195 -10.95 -3.40 1.43
C GLY A 195 -11.86 -3.87 0.30
N GLY A 196 -11.44 -4.93 -0.40
CA GLY A 196 -12.12 -5.45 -1.59
C GLY A 196 -11.88 -4.65 -2.88
N ILE A 197 -11.18 -3.51 -2.81
CA ILE A 197 -10.86 -2.68 -3.99
C ILE A 197 -9.46 -3.04 -4.50
N ARG A 198 -9.33 -3.15 -5.83
CA ARG A 198 -8.03 -3.41 -6.48
C ARG A 198 -7.07 -2.26 -6.17
N GLY A 199 -5.88 -2.61 -5.68
CA GLY A 199 -4.86 -1.64 -5.30
C GLY A 199 -5.06 -1.00 -3.93
N GLY A 200 -5.95 -1.53 -3.09
CA GLY A 200 -5.99 -1.19 -1.67
C GLY A 200 -4.60 -1.28 -1.03
N CYS A 201 -4.29 -0.35 -0.13
CA CYS A 201 -3.02 -0.27 0.57
C CYS A 201 -1.76 -0.29 -0.32
N SER A 202 -1.83 0.04 -1.61
CA SER A 202 -0.68 -0.07 -2.54
C SER A 202 0.55 0.73 -2.08
N TYR A 203 0.34 1.93 -1.54
CA TYR A 203 1.38 2.78 -0.95
C TYR A 203 1.79 2.38 0.48
N HIS A 204 1.07 1.42 1.08
CA HIS A 204 1.20 0.95 2.46
C HIS A 204 1.62 -0.53 2.53
N GLY A 205 2.37 -0.98 1.52
CA GLY A 205 2.90 -2.36 1.44
C GLY A 205 1.86 -3.43 1.07
N GLY A 206 0.69 -3.01 0.61
CA GLY A 206 -0.41 -3.87 0.17
C GLY A 206 -1.35 -4.29 1.30
N ASN A 207 -2.38 -5.03 0.89
CA ASN A 207 -3.41 -5.52 1.78
C ASN A 207 -2.87 -6.59 2.74
N LEU A 208 -3.10 -6.44 4.05
CA LEU A 208 -2.73 -7.47 5.04
C LEU A 208 -3.92 -8.35 5.40
N ARG A 209 -4.97 -7.80 6.02
CA ARG A 209 -6.17 -8.55 6.44
C ARG A 209 -7.37 -7.64 6.72
N PRO A 210 -8.62 -8.12 6.58
CA PRO A 210 -9.81 -7.37 6.98
C PRO A 210 -9.92 -7.25 8.50
N LEU A 211 -10.58 -6.19 8.97
CA LEU A 211 -11.03 -6.04 10.34
C LEU A 211 -12.53 -6.35 10.38
N TYR A 212 -12.96 -7.12 11.38
CA TYR A 212 -14.32 -7.63 11.50
C TYR A 212 -15.03 -7.10 12.74
N ALA A 213 -16.35 -6.98 12.65
CA ALA A 213 -17.26 -6.74 13.76
C ALA A 213 -18.00 -8.03 14.14
N HIS A 214 -18.39 -8.11 15.41
CA HIS A 214 -19.13 -9.23 16.02
C HIS A 214 -20.34 -8.72 16.79
#